data_AF-A0AAE0E430-F1
#
_entry.id   AF-A0AAE0E430-F1
#
_cell.length_a   1.000
_cell.length_b   1.000
_cell.length_c   1.000
_cell.angle_alpha   90.00
_cell.angle_beta   90.00
_cell.angle_gamma   90.00
#
_symmetry.space_group_name_H-M   'P 1'
#
loop_
_entity.id
_entity.type
_entity.pdbx_description
1 polymer ?
#
loop_
_entity_poly.entity_id
_entity_poly.type
_entity_poly.pdbx_seq_one_letter_code
_entity_poly.pdbx_strand_id
1 'polypeptide(L)' 'MRAPPKANDVPMIRPDQLLDADGFLFGFPSRFGVMAAQCKAFFDATNELWESQALAGKPAGIFWSTGFHGGGQELTA' A
#
# COMPACT_ATOMS: atom_id res chain seq x y z
N MET A 1 -8.06 -15.79 14.07
CA MET A 1 -7.04 -14.71 14.00
C MET A 1 -5.69 -15.34 14.34
N ARG A 2 -4.95 -15.83 13.34
CA ARG A 2 -3.67 -16.56 13.48
C ARG A 2 -2.51 -15.83 12.78
N ALA A 3 -2.56 -14.50 12.74
CA ALA A 3 -1.48 -13.73 12.14
C ALA A 3 -0.24 -13.85 13.04
N PRO A 4 0.95 -14.16 12.49
CA PRO A 4 2.18 -14.09 13.25
C PRO A 4 2.40 -12.67 13.78
N PRO A 5 3.11 -12.51 14.90
CA PRO A 5 3.46 -11.19 15.41
C PRO A 5 4.24 -10.40 14.35
N LYS A 6 4.08 -9.07 14.36
CA LYS A 6 4.83 -8.18 13.46
C LYS A 6 6.32 -8.44 13.67
N ALA A 7 7.03 -8.73 12.58
CA ALA A 7 8.47 -8.91 12.63
C ALA A 7 9.16 -7.57 12.98
N ASN A 8 10.15 -7.60 13.86
CA ASN A 8 10.82 -6.40 14.39
C ASN A 8 11.88 -5.83 13.46
N ASP A 9 12.22 -6.56 12.40
CA ASP A 9 13.27 -6.27 11.41
C ASP A 9 12.74 -5.64 10.12
N VAL A 10 11.42 -5.39 10.04
CA VAL A 10 10.82 -4.73 8.87
C VAL A 10 10.98 -3.21 9.00
N PRO A 11 11.74 -2.57 8.10
CA PRO A 11 11.93 -1.12 8.14
C PRO A 11 10.60 -0.39 7.87
N MET A 12 10.39 0.70 8.58
CA MET A 12 9.25 1.60 8.35
C MET A 12 9.60 2.60 7.26
N ILE A 13 8.74 2.68 6.24
CA ILE A 13 8.85 3.68 5.18
C ILE A 13 7.99 4.90 5.51
N ARG A 14 8.52 6.10 5.23
CA ARG A 14 7.79 7.37 5.28
C ARG A 14 7.48 7.87 3.86
N PRO A 15 6.42 8.68 3.66
CA PRO A 15 6.04 9.19 2.34
C PRO A 15 7.19 9.84 1.56
N ASP A 16 8.02 10.66 2.19
CA ASP A 16 9.15 11.36 1.57
C ASP A 16 10.19 10.41 0.96
N GLN A 17 10.33 9.21 1.51
CA GLN A 17 11.25 8.19 1.01
C GLN A 17 10.78 7.56 -0.31
N LEU A 18 9.54 7.82 -0.76
CA LEU A 18 9.07 7.37 -2.08
C LEU A 18 9.84 8.03 -3.24
N LEU A 19 10.47 9.18 -2.99
CA LEU A 19 11.27 9.89 -3.99
C LEU A 19 12.49 9.08 -4.44
N ASP A 20 13.07 8.32 -3.51
CA ASP A 20 14.31 7.57 -3.70
C ASP A 20 14.12 6.28 -4.51
N ALA A 21 12.87 5.82 -4.70
CA ALA A 21 12.57 4.57 -5.38
C ALA A 21 12.33 4.78 -6.87
N ASP A 22 12.89 3.92 -7.72
CA ASP A 22 12.64 3.95 -9.17
C ASP A 22 11.25 3.41 -9.57
N GLY A 23 10.62 2.64 -8.69
CA GLY A 23 9.30 2.06 -8.88
C GLY A 23 8.78 1.42 -7.60
N PHE A 24 7.50 1.07 -7.61
CA PHE A 24 6.78 0.66 -6.40
C PHE A 24 6.05 -0.67 -6.56
N LEU A 25 5.93 -1.40 -5.46
CA LEU A 25 5.03 -2.54 -5.34
C LEU A 25 4.33 -2.48 -3.98
N PHE A 26 3.03 -2.18 -3.97
CA PHE A 26 2.25 -2.03 -2.74
C PHE A 26 1.43 -3.29 -2.44
N GLY A 27 1.57 -3.82 -1.22
CA GLY A 27 0.88 -5.01 -0.77
C GLY A 27 -0.07 -4.74 0.39
N PHE A 28 -1.35 -5.10 0.27
CA PHE A 28 -2.30 -4.93 1.37
C PHE A 28 -3.44 -5.95 1.38
N PRO A 29 -3.99 -6.31 2.56
CA PRO A 29 -5.15 -7.17 2.63
C PRO A 29 -6.39 -6.42 2.15
N SER A 30 -7.29 -7.14 1.46
CA SER A 30 -8.65 -6.64 1.25
C SER A 30 -9.40 -6.58 2.56
N ARG A 31 -10.09 -5.46 2.79
CA ARG A 31 -10.98 -5.29 3.91
C ARG A 31 -12.35 -4.85 3.38
N PHE A 32 -13.24 -5.82 3.20
CA PHE A 32 -14.58 -5.60 2.65
C PHE A 32 -14.57 -4.92 1.27
N GLY A 33 -13.61 -5.30 0.41
CA GLY A 33 -13.50 -4.76 -0.93
C GLY A 33 -12.86 -3.38 -1.01
N VAL A 34 -12.23 -2.90 0.07
CA VAL A 34 -11.38 -1.70 0.04
C VAL A 34 -10.00 -2.00 0.66
N MET A 35 -9.03 -1.11 0.41
CA MET A 35 -7.71 -1.18 1.06
C MET A 35 -7.83 -1.06 2.59
N ALA A 36 -6.85 -1.63 3.30
CA ALA A 36 -6.75 -1.46 4.75
C ALA A 36 -6.58 0.02 5.13
N ALA A 37 -7.16 0.42 6.28
CA ALA A 37 -7.14 1.81 6.74
C ALA A 37 -5.72 2.38 6.87
N GLN A 38 -4.75 1.55 7.25
CA GLN A 38 -3.35 1.93 7.34
C GLN A 38 -2.76 2.32 5.97
N CYS A 39 -3.12 1.61 4.91
CA CYS A 39 -2.69 1.95 3.55
C CYS A 39 -3.36 3.24 3.06
N LYS A 40 -4.65 3.42 3.36
CA LYS A 40 -5.34 4.67 3.05
C LYS A 40 -4.69 5.86 3.74
N ALA A 41 -4.38 5.75 5.03
CA ALA A 41 -3.69 6.78 5.79
C ALA A 41 -2.29 7.09 5.26
N PHE A 42 -1.55 6.06 4.81
CA PHE A 42 -0.24 6.27 4.18
C PHE A 42 -0.37 7.07 2.88
N PHE A 43 -1.29 6.71 1.99
CA PHE A 43 -1.51 7.46 0.75
C PHE A 43 -2.02 8.88 1.00
N ASP A 44 -2.89 9.09 2.00
CA ASP A 44 -3.35 10.43 2.37
C ASP A 44 -2.20 11.33 2.86
N ALA A 45 -1.18 10.74 3.48
CA ALA A 45 0.04 11.45 3.88
C ALA A 45 0.98 11.78 2.70
N THR A 46 0.67 11.39 1.47
CA THR A 46 1.47 11.68 0.26
C THR A 46 1.01 12.93 -0.50
N ASN A 47 0.10 13.73 0.06
CA ASN A 47 -0.51 14.88 -0.64
C ASN A 47 0.52 15.86 -1.25
N GLU A 48 1.57 16.22 -0.51
CA GLU A 48 2.62 17.14 -1.00
C GLU A 48 3.38 16.57 -2.22
N LEU A 49 3.58 15.25 -2.26
CA LEU A 49 4.22 14.55 -3.39
C LEU A 49 3.30 14.51 -4.61
N TRP A 50 2.00 14.39 -4.38
CA TRP A 50 0.99 14.44 -5.43
C TRP A 50 0.85 15.86 -6.02
N GLU A 51 0.79 16.89 -5.17
CA GLU A 51 0.71 18.29 -5.60
C GLU A 51 1.90 18.69 -6.48
N SER A 52 3.10 18.24 -6.12
CA SER A 52 4.33 18.48 -6.89
C SER A 52 4.55 17.54 -8.07
N GLN A 53 3.67 16.54 -8.27
CA GLN A 53 3.83 15.47 -9.27
C GLN A 53 5.17 14.72 -9.14
N ALA A 54 5.78 14.67 -7.96
CA ALA A 54 7.14 14.17 -7.76
C ALA A 54 7.31 12.66 -8.02
N LEU A 55 6.19 11.91 -8.04
CA LEU A 55 6.17 10.48 -8.33
C LEU A 55 5.72 10.17 -9.77
N ALA A 56 5.41 11.17 -10.59
CA ALA A 56 4.93 10.98 -11.95
C ALA A 56 5.95 10.23 -12.81
N GLY A 57 5.48 9.24 -13.58
CA GLY A 57 6.31 8.41 -14.46
C GLY A 57 7.02 7.24 -13.77
N LYS A 58 7.02 7.15 -12.44
CA LYS A 58 7.54 5.97 -11.72
C LYS A 58 6.53 4.81 -11.85
N PRO A 59 6.93 3.62 -12.34
CA PRO A 59 6.04 2.47 -12.42
C PRO A 59 5.59 2.00 -11.03
N ALA A 60 4.33 1.59 -10.92
CA ALA A 60 3.76 1.06 -9.69
C ALA A 60 2.96 -0.22 -9.97
N GLY A 61 3.12 -1.21 -9.10
CA GLY A 61 2.29 -2.40 -9.03
C GLY A 61 1.58 -2.50 -7.68
N ILE A 62 0.50 -3.26 -7.66
CA ILE A 62 -0.24 -3.57 -6.44
C ILE A 62 -0.52 -5.06 -6.36
N PHE A 63 -0.57 -5.59 -5.15
CA PHE A 63 -1.02 -6.95 -4.88
C PHE A 63 -1.81 -6.99 -3.58
N TRP A 64 -2.71 -7.95 -3.47
CA TRP A 64 -3.58 -8.05 -2.32
C TRP A 64 -3.74 -9.49 -1.83
N SER A 65 -4.17 -9.62 -0.58
CA SER A 65 -4.56 -10.90 0.02
C SER A 65 -6.00 -10.86 0.46
N THR A 66 -6.71 -11.99 0.34
CA THR A 66 -8.08 -12.15 0.83
C THR A 66 -8.22 -13.46 1.59
N GLY A 67 -9.23 -13.54 2.46
CA GLY A 67 -9.50 -14.76 3.22
C GLY A 67 -10.09 -15.90 2.39
N PHE A 68 -10.72 -15.59 1.25
CA PHE A 68 -11.36 -16.55 0.35
C PHE A 68 -11.53 -15.97 -1.06
N HIS A 69 -11.81 -16.84 -2.03
CA HIS A 69 -12.06 -16.48 -3.42
C HIS A 69 -13.36 -15.67 -3.56
N GLY A 70 -13.38 -14.62 -4.38
CA GLY A 70 -14.53 -13.71 -4.46
C GLY A 70 -14.70 -12.79 -3.25
N GLY A 71 -13.75 -12.78 -2.31
CA GLY A 71 -13.78 -11.95 -1.10
C GLY A 71 -13.45 -10.46 -1.31
N GLY A 72 -13.84 -9.88 -2.45
CA GLY A 72 -13.54 -8.49 -2.80
C GLY A 72 -12.15 -8.24 -3.38
N GLN A 73 -11.51 -9.29 -3.94
CA GLN A 73 -10.20 -9.21 -4.61
C GLN A 73 -10.16 -8.13 -5.68
N GLU A 74 -11.11 -8.17 -6.61
CA GLU A 74 -11.20 -7.25 -7.74
C GLU A 74 -11.61 -5.84 -7.34
N LEU A 75 -12.42 -5.69 -6.27
CA LEU A 75 -12.85 -4.37 -5.79
C LEU A 75 -11.75 -3.64 -5.01
N THR A 76 -10.83 -4.40 -4.43
CA THR A 76 -9.69 -3.87 -3.65
C THR A 76 -8.52 -3.47 -4.52
N ALA A 77 -8.39 -4.13 -5.67
CA ALA A 77 -7.41 -3.83 -6.70
C ALA A 77 -7.57 -2.39 -7.21
#